data_AF-A0A183I568-F1
#
_entry.id   AF-A0A183I568-F1
#
_cell.length_a   1.000
_cell.length_b   1.000
_cell.length_c   1.000
_cell.angle_alpha   90.00
_cell.angle_beta   90.00
_cell.angle_gamma   90.00
#
_symmetry.space_group_name_H-M   'P 1'
#
loop_
_entity.id
_entity.type
_entity.pdbx_description
1 polymer ?
#
loop_
_entity_poly.entity_id
_entity_poly.type
_entity_poly.pdbx_seq_one_letter_code
_entity_poly.pdbx_strand_id
1 'polypeptide(L)'
;MNYGDLNRIMVEYTPIIIFFAIFVAVPLQFLLSPSSSDVRYHLHKLRNSLSHFSRLFLYKEAKVDEVIDVSEDEKETKYFGGSLEPRDPRPPYVKYRVGDVVRHKIHGYRGVIIGWDEKAIAPQSWLEKTHKGRKEWSEMPNYSVIIDTRDRLIPQLAYVVEENIELGEGRVWFLLSCTFILDDIILLQSWL
;
A
#
# COMPACT_ATOMS: atom_id res chain seq x y z
N MET A 1 22.11 23.65 38.30
CA MET A 1 21.48 22.33 38.01
C MET A 1 21.97 21.35 39.06
N ASN A 2 21.07 20.77 39.85
CA ASN A 2 21.43 19.88 40.96
C ASN A 2 21.72 18.46 40.42
N TYR A 3 22.73 17.77 40.95
CA TYR A 3 23.17 16.45 40.47
C TYR A 3 22.05 15.39 40.57
N GLY A 4 21.11 15.57 41.51
CA GLY A 4 19.93 14.74 41.66
C GLY A 4 18.90 14.84 40.53
N ASP A 5 18.79 16.01 39.87
CA ASP A 5 17.86 16.19 38.74
C ASP A 5 18.38 15.52 37.47
N LEU A 6 19.69 15.59 37.22
CA LEU A 6 20.30 14.92 36.05
C LEU A 6 20.14 13.41 36.11
N ASN A 7 20.28 12.81 37.30
CA ASN A 7 20.09 11.36 37.46
C ASN A 7 18.63 10.94 37.28
N ARG A 8 17.66 11.75 37.71
CA ARG A 8 16.23 11.49 37.44
C ARG A 8 15.91 11.54 35.94
N ILE A 9 16.40 12.58 35.27
CA ILE A 9 16.25 12.78 33.82
C ILE A 9 16.87 11.59 33.06
N MET A 10 18.09 11.18 33.40
CA MET A 10 18.76 10.07 32.73
C MET A 10 18.04 8.72 32.87
N VAL A 11 17.44 8.44 34.04
CA VAL A 11 16.69 7.18 34.27
C VAL A 11 15.40 7.13 33.45
N GLU A 12 14.76 8.27 33.23
CA GLU A 12 13.50 8.38 32.49
C GLU A 12 13.68 8.23 30.96
N TYR A 13 14.81 8.71 30.42
CA TYR A 13 15.13 8.57 28.98
C TYR A 13 15.80 7.24 28.61
N THR A 14 16.34 6.51 29.58
CA THR A 14 16.99 5.20 29.36
C THR A 14 16.10 4.22 28.57
N PRO A 15 14.80 3.99 28.91
CA PRO A 15 13.96 3.07 28.15
C PRO A 15 13.67 3.54 26.71
N ILE A 16 13.49 4.84 26.50
CA ILE A 16 13.23 5.43 25.17
C ILE A 16 14.46 5.27 24.27
N ILE A 17 15.65 5.54 24.79
CA ILE A 17 16.91 5.39 24.06
C ILE A 17 17.15 3.92 23.70
N ILE A 18 16.87 2.98 24.60
CA ILE A 18 16.98 1.54 24.33
C ILE A 18 15.99 1.12 23.23
N PHE A 19 14.75 1.62 23.27
CA PHE A 19 13.76 1.32 22.24
C PHE A 19 14.24 1.78 20.85
N PHE A 20 14.72 3.03 20.72
CA PHE A 20 15.27 3.53 19.46
C PHE A 20 16.55 2.79 19.03
N ALA A 21 17.40 2.41 19.98
CA ALA A 21 18.59 1.61 19.69
C ALA A 21 18.21 0.24 19.12
N ILE A 22 17.19 -0.44 19.67
CA ILE A 22 16.69 -1.73 19.15
C ILE A 22 16.00 -1.52 17.79
N PHE A 23 15.18 -0.48 17.66
CA PHE A 23 14.45 -0.17 16.43
C PHE A 23 15.38 0.13 15.25
N VAL A 24 16.56 0.70 15.52
CA VAL A 24 17.61 0.92 14.51
C VAL A 24 18.49 -0.31 14.33
N ALA A 25 18.90 -0.98 15.41
CA ALA A 25 19.85 -2.09 15.35
C ALA A 25 19.29 -3.35 14.67
N VAL A 26 18.01 -3.67 14.87
CA VAL A 26 17.41 -4.89 14.31
C VAL A 26 17.32 -4.84 12.77
N PRO A 27 16.82 -3.76 12.14
CA PRO A 27 16.91 -3.59 10.69
C PRO A 27 18.36 -3.49 10.19
N LEU A 28 19.25 -2.87 10.98
CA LEU A 28 20.65 -2.72 10.64
C LEU A 28 21.38 -4.07 10.53
N GLN A 29 21.00 -5.07 11.33
CA GLN A 29 21.51 -6.44 11.22
C GLN A 29 21.11 -7.10 9.89
N PHE A 30 19.93 -6.80 9.37
CA PHE A 30 19.47 -7.29 8.05
C PHE A 30 20.20 -6.58 6.89
N LEU A 31 20.64 -5.34 7.11
CA LEU A 31 21.43 -4.53 6.18
C LEU A 31 22.93 -4.88 6.15
N LEU A 32 23.47 -5.45 7.23
CA LEU A 32 24.90 -5.78 7.37
C LEU A 32 25.23 -7.26 7.06
N SER A 33 24.26 -8.08 6.63
CA SER A 33 24.52 -9.47 6.24
C SER A 33 25.40 -9.54 4.97
N PRO A 34 26.49 -10.33 4.94
CA PRO A 34 27.52 -10.21 3.92
C PRO A 34 27.16 -10.99 2.64
N SER A 35 26.44 -10.34 1.72
CA SER A 35 26.55 -10.60 0.27
C SER A 35 26.66 -9.24 -0.42
N SER A 36 27.90 -8.83 -0.71
CA SER A 36 28.25 -7.45 -1.10
C SER A 36 27.57 -6.96 -2.39
N SER A 37 27.22 -7.87 -3.30
CA SER A 37 26.47 -7.57 -4.53
C SER A 37 24.99 -7.33 -4.27
N ASP A 38 24.39 -8.11 -3.37
CA ASP A 38 22.95 -8.06 -3.10
C ASP A 38 22.60 -6.91 -2.17
N VAL A 39 23.46 -6.58 -1.20
CA VAL A 39 23.22 -5.47 -0.26
C VAL A 39 23.17 -4.13 -0.98
N ARG A 40 24.08 -3.87 -1.94
CA ARG A 40 24.02 -2.63 -2.74
C ARG A 40 22.74 -2.55 -3.56
N TYR A 41 22.29 -3.68 -4.10
CA TYR A 41 21.02 -3.76 -4.84
C TYR A 41 19.82 -3.48 -3.92
N HIS A 42 19.76 -4.13 -2.76
CA HIS A 42 18.69 -3.93 -1.78
C HIS A 42 18.70 -2.53 -1.19
N LEU A 43 19.87 -1.96 -0.88
CA LEU A 43 20.03 -0.60 -0.37
C LEU A 43 19.65 0.45 -1.42
N HIS A 44 20.04 0.25 -2.68
CA HIS A 44 19.65 1.15 -3.77
C HIS A 44 18.13 1.10 -4.00
N LYS A 45 17.53 -0.10 -3.97
CA LYS A 45 16.08 -0.28 -4.11
C LYS A 45 15.32 0.31 -2.91
N LEU A 46 15.82 0.12 -1.69
CA LEU A 46 15.30 0.74 -0.46
C LEU A 46 15.39 2.26 -0.51
N ARG A 47 16.54 2.83 -0.87
CA ARG A 47 16.73 4.29 -1.00
C ARG A 47 15.74 4.89 -1.98
N ASN A 48 15.57 4.26 -3.15
CA ASN A 48 14.64 4.73 -4.16
C ASN A 48 13.17 4.54 -3.74
N SER A 49 12.86 3.49 -2.98
CA SER A 49 11.54 3.29 -2.36
C SER A 49 11.27 4.32 -1.26
N LEU A 50 12.24 4.58 -0.38
CA LEU A 50 12.14 5.53 0.72
C LEU A 50 12.03 6.96 0.21
N SER A 51 12.74 7.33 -0.86
CA SER A 51 12.62 8.67 -1.45
C SER A 51 11.26 8.88 -2.10
N HIS A 52 10.67 7.83 -2.68
CA HIS A 52 9.29 7.88 -3.17
C HIS A 52 8.30 7.96 -2.01
N PHE A 53 8.51 7.16 -0.96
CA PHE A 53 7.66 7.13 0.23
C PHE A 53 7.71 8.45 0.98
N SER A 54 8.89 9.00 1.25
CA SER A 54 9.05 10.29 1.94
C SER A 54 8.44 11.43 1.14
N ARG A 55 8.56 11.45 -0.19
CA ARG A 55 7.84 12.41 -1.05
C ARG A 55 6.33 12.24 -0.95
N LEU A 56 5.82 11.01 -0.93
CA LEU A 56 4.38 10.73 -0.79
C LEU A 56 3.86 11.16 0.58
N PHE A 57 4.62 10.90 1.64
CA PHE A 57 4.29 11.26 3.02
C PHE A 57 4.35 12.79 3.24
N LEU A 58 5.41 13.44 2.76
CA LEU A 58 5.58 14.91 2.84
C LEU A 58 4.55 15.65 1.96
N TYR A 59 4.15 15.10 0.82
CA TYR A 59 3.07 15.66 -0.01
C TYR A 59 1.70 15.53 0.66
N LYS A 60 1.50 14.46 1.44
CA LYS A 60 0.28 14.24 2.22
C LYS A 60 0.16 15.21 3.40
N GLU A 61 1.26 15.53 4.07
CA GLU A 61 1.27 16.52 5.16
C GLU A 61 0.99 17.94 4.64
N ALA A 62 1.51 18.31 3.46
CA ALA A 62 1.31 19.65 2.89
C ALA A 62 -0.13 19.93 2.37
N LYS A 63 -0.94 18.90 2.09
CA LYS A 63 -2.31 19.04 1.55
C LYS A 63 -3.40 19.10 2.63
N VAL A 64 -3.06 18.77 3.89
CA VAL A 64 -4.04 18.69 4.99
C VAL A 64 -4.39 20.06 5.59
N ASP A 65 -3.57 21.09 5.36
CA ASP A 65 -3.78 22.44 5.92
C ASP A 65 -4.66 23.36 5.06
N GLU A 66 -5.04 22.95 3.84
CA GLU A 66 -5.95 23.73 2.99
C GLU A 66 -7.39 23.22 3.15
N VAL A 67 -8.20 24.01 3.86
CA VAL A 67 -9.66 23.83 3.98
C VAL A 67 -10.26 23.72 2.59
N ILE A 68 -10.77 22.54 2.22
CA ILE A 68 -11.56 22.34 0.99
C ILE A 68 -12.98 21.91 1.38
N ASP A 69 -13.90 22.78 0.97
CA ASP A 69 -15.34 22.58 0.92
C ASP A 69 -15.66 21.27 0.19
N VAL A 70 -16.50 20.45 0.80
CA VAL A 70 -16.93 19.12 0.37
C VAL A 70 -17.35 19.11 -1.12
N SER A 71 -16.51 18.59 -2.02
CA SER A 71 -16.92 18.14 -3.38
C SER A 71 -15.86 17.36 -4.20
N GLU A 72 -14.64 17.12 -3.70
CA GLU A 72 -13.59 16.39 -4.44
C GLU A 72 -13.43 14.90 -4.04
N ASP A 73 -13.78 14.54 -2.80
CA ASP A 73 -13.60 13.19 -2.24
C ASP A 73 -14.50 12.12 -2.89
N GLU A 74 -15.68 12.52 -3.39
CA GLU A 74 -16.60 11.61 -4.09
C GLU A 74 -16.04 11.14 -5.45
N LYS A 75 -15.18 11.94 -6.09
CA LYS A 75 -14.59 11.58 -7.38
C LYS A 75 -13.52 10.49 -7.19
N GLU A 76 -12.66 10.62 -6.18
CA GLU A 76 -11.61 9.63 -5.94
C GLU A 76 -12.17 8.27 -5.52
N THR A 77 -13.25 8.26 -4.73
CA THR A 77 -13.91 7.03 -4.26
C THR A 77 -14.70 6.30 -5.36
N LYS A 78 -15.09 6.98 -6.44
CA LYS A 78 -15.80 6.36 -7.57
C LYS A 78 -14.89 5.54 -8.50
N TYR A 79 -13.61 5.89 -8.58
CA TYR A 79 -12.69 5.28 -9.55
C TYR A 79 -12.07 3.97 -9.05
N PHE A 80 -11.48 3.22 -9.99
CA PHE A 80 -10.61 2.09 -9.70
C PHE A 80 -11.25 1.05 -8.76
N GLY A 81 -12.47 0.61 -9.03
CA GLY A 81 -13.14 -0.43 -8.25
C GLY A 81 -13.60 0.00 -6.85
N GLY A 82 -13.36 1.26 -6.44
CA GLY A 82 -13.57 1.77 -5.08
C GLY A 82 -14.99 2.20 -4.70
N SER A 83 -15.98 2.02 -5.59
CA SER A 83 -17.37 2.44 -5.36
C SER A 83 -17.90 2.00 -3.98
N LEU A 84 -18.55 2.94 -3.29
CA LEU A 84 -19.22 2.72 -2.00
C LEU A 84 -20.50 1.88 -2.14
N GLU A 85 -21.09 1.86 -3.34
CA GLU A 85 -22.29 1.08 -3.62
C GLU A 85 -21.95 -0.40 -3.89
N PRO A 86 -22.63 -1.35 -3.22
CA PRO A 86 -22.47 -2.78 -3.50
C PRO A 86 -22.86 -3.12 -4.94
N ARG A 87 -21.98 -3.84 -5.65
CA ARG A 87 -22.23 -4.31 -7.02
C ARG A 87 -22.88 -5.70 -6.99
N ASP A 88 -24.18 -5.74 -6.78
CA ASP A 88 -25.00 -6.97 -6.70
C ASP A 88 -26.34 -6.78 -7.45
N PRO A 89 -26.75 -7.67 -8.39
CA PRO A 89 -26.11 -8.92 -8.80
C PRO A 89 -24.89 -8.74 -9.70
N ARG A 90 -23.85 -9.56 -9.46
CA ARG A 90 -22.67 -9.60 -10.32
C ARG A 90 -23.03 -10.15 -11.72
N PRO A 91 -22.64 -9.47 -12.81
CA PRO A 91 -22.89 -9.98 -14.15
C PRO A 91 -22.17 -11.30 -14.43
N PRO A 92 -22.74 -12.19 -15.27
CA PRO A 92 -22.17 -13.51 -15.52
C PRO A 92 -20.86 -13.48 -16.32
N TYR A 93 -20.60 -12.39 -17.07
CA TYR A 93 -19.42 -12.25 -17.91
C TYR A 93 -18.16 -11.81 -17.16
N VAL A 94 -18.30 -11.26 -15.94
CA VAL A 94 -17.15 -10.93 -15.08
C VAL A 94 -16.51 -12.24 -14.64
N LYS A 95 -15.23 -12.46 -14.89
CA LYS A 95 -14.62 -13.77 -14.67
C LYS A 95 -14.15 -14.00 -13.23
N TYR A 96 -13.55 -12.98 -12.61
CA TYR A 96 -12.88 -13.11 -11.32
C TYR A 96 -13.68 -12.46 -10.18
N ARG A 97 -13.40 -12.87 -8.94
CA ARG A 97 -14.08 -12.39 -7.73
C ARG A 97 -13.14 -11.61 -6.83
N VAL A 98 -13.72 -10.75 -6.01
CA VAL A 98 -12.99 -10.15 -4.88
C VAL A 98 -12.48 -11.27 -3.97
N GLY A 99 -11.20 -11.20 -3.60
CA GLY A 99 -10.50 -12.23 -2.84
C GLY A 99 -9.73 -13.25 -3.69
N ASP A 100 -9.96 -13.31 -5.01
CA ASP A 100 -9.20 -14.22 -5.87
C ASP A 100 -7.73 -13.79 -5.93
N VAL A 101 -6.85 -14.79 -5.81
CA VAL A 101 -5.41 -14.62 -6.03
C VAL A 101 -5.15 -14.68 -7.53
N VAL A 102 -4.51 -13.64 -8.05
CA VAL A 102 -4.25 -13.50 -9.47
C VAL A 102 -2.80 -13.18 -9.78
N ARG A 103 -2.37 -13.50 -11.00
CA ARG A 103 -1.08 -13.12 -11.56
C ARG A 103 -1.29 -12.22 -12.77
N HIS A 104 -0.47 -11.19 -12.90
CA HIS A 104 -0.48 -10.33 -14.08
C HIS A 104 0.30 -11.00 -15.22
N LYS A 105 -0.30 -11.21 -16.40
CA LYS A 105 0.31 -11.93 -17.53
C LYS A 105 1.61 -11.30 -18.05
N ILE A 106 1.63 -9.98 -18.19
CA ILE A 106 2.79 -9.25 -18.74
C ILE A 106 3.89 -9.04 -17.70
N HIS A 107 3.55 -8.54 -16.51
CA HIS A 107 4.51 -8.17 -15.48
C HIS A 107 4.83 -9.29 -14.48
N GLY A 108 4.07 -10.38 -14.47
CA GLY A 108 4.32 -11.58 -13.66
C GLY A 108 4.08 -11.44 -12.15
N TYR A 109 3.67 -10.28 -11.65
CA TYR A 109 3.42 -10.09 -10.21
C TYR A 109 2.11 -10.74 -9.78
N ARG A 110 2.07 -11.20 -8.53
CA ARG A 110 0.87 -11.71 -7.87
C ARG A 110 0.16 -10.62 -7.09
N GLY A 111 -1.13 -10.79 -6.93
CA GLY A 111 -1.93 -9.91 -6.09
C GLY A 111 -3.29 -10.51 -5.77
N VAL A 112 -4.05 -9.79 -4.97
CA VAL A 112 -5.43 -10.15 -4.63
C VAL A 112 -6.37 -9.09 -5.16
N ILE A 113 -7.45 -9.52 -5.77
CA ILE A 113 -8.52 -8.63 -6.23
C ILE A 113 -9.27 -8.09 -5.02
N ILE A 114 -9.35 -6.75 -4.91
CA ILE A 114 -10.12 -6.07 -3.86
C ILE A 114 -11.39 -5.40 -4.37
N GLY A 115 -11.49 -5.21 -5.68
CA GLY A 115 -12.62 -4.54 -6.31
C GLY A 115 -12.60 -4.78 -7.81
N TRP A 116 -13.73 -4.50 -8.45
CA TRP A 116 -13.90 -4.67 -9.89
C TRP A 116 -14.93 -3.67 -10.41
N ASP A 117 -14.79 -3.29 -11.67
CA ASP A 117 -15.76 -2.48 -12.40
C ASP A 117 -16.16 -3.21 -13.68
N GLU A 118 -17.45 -3.17 -14.05
CA GLU A 118 -17.96 -3.75 -15.31
C GLU A 118 -17.31 -3.14 -16.55
N LYS A 119 -17.08 -1.83 -16.48
CA LYS A 119 -16.42 -1.00 -17.47
C LYS A 119 -15.34 -0.22 -16.76
N ALA A 120 -14.29 0.17 -17.45
CA ALA A 120 -13.20 0.91 -16.83
C ALA A 120 -13.69 2.26 -16.29
N ILE A 121 -13.72 2.41 -14.96
CA ILE A 121 -14.04 3.67 -14.28
C ILE A 121 -12.71 4.26 -13.80
N ALA A 122 -12.09 5.08 -14.65
CA ALA A 122 -10.88 5.84 -14.35
C ALA A 122 -10.88 7.17 -15.14
N PRO A 123 -10.07 8.17 -14.72
CA PRO A 123 -9.90 9.39 -15.50
C PRO A 123 -9.46 9.08 -16.94
N GLN A 124 -10.06 9.76 -17.92
CA GLN A 124 -9.80 9.51 -19.34
C GLN A 124 -8.30 9.61 -19.70
N SER A 125 -7.61 10.60 -19.11
CA SER A 125 -6.17 10.79 -19.27
C SER A 125 -5.32 9.63 -18.72
N TRP A 126 -5.84 8.90 -17.74
CA TRP A 126 -5.21 7.68 -17.20
C TRP A 126 -5.47 6.49 -18.12
N LEU A 127 -6.71 6.31 -18.60
CA LEU A 127 -7.08 5.23 -19.51
C LEU A 127 -6.27 5.30 -20.80
N GLU A 128 -6.09 6.47 -21.39
CA GLU A 128 -5.30 6.65 -22.61
C GLU A 128 -3.84 6.22 -22.43
N LYS A 129 -3.24 6.52 -21.27
CA LYS A 129 -1.87 6.12 -20.93
C LYS A 129 -1.76 4.62 -20.66
N THR A 130 -2.68 4.06 -19.88
CA THR A 130 -2.60 2.66 -19.43
C THR A 130 -3.04 1.69 -20.51
N HIS A 131 -4.09 2.01 -21.27
CA HIS A 131 -4.62 1.14 -22.32
C HIS A 131 -3.87 1.22 -23.65
N LYS A 132 -2.84 2.08 -23.75
CA LYS A 132 -1.99 2.23 -24.95
C LYS A 132 -2.80 2.41 -26.24
N GLY A 133 -3.93 3.10 -26.16
CA GLY A 133 -4.82 3.37 -27.28
C GLY A 133 -5.87 2.29 -27.60
N ARG A 134 -5.93 1.18 -26.85
CA ARG A 134 -6.99 0.16 -26.97
C ARG A 134 -8.27 0.63 -26.29
N LYS A 135 -9.27 0.99 -27.09
CA LYS A 135 -10.55 1.51 -26.58
C LYS A 135 -11.44 0.39 -26.04
N GLU A 136 -11.30 -0.81 -26.58
CA GLU A 136 -12.02 -2.01 -26.16
C GLU A 136 -11.82 -2.34 -24.68
N TRP A 137 -10.64 -2.07 -24.14
CA TRP A 137 -10.31 -2.28 -22.74
C TRP A 137 -11.06 -1.36 -21.78
N SER A 138 -11.64 -0.27 -22.27
CA SER A 138 -12.50 0.59 -21.45
C SER A 138 -13.92 0.02 -21.29
N GLU A 139 -14.36 -0.83 -22.21
CA GLU A 139 -15.67 -1.50 -22.17
C GLU A 139 -15.62 -2.87 -21.48
N MET A 140 -14.42 -3.40 -21.26
CA MET A 140 -14.19 -4.65 -20.56
C MET A 140 -14.14 -4.46 -19.02
N PRO A 141 -14.34 -5.55 -18.26
CA PRO A 141 -14.16 -5.52 -16.83
C PRO A 141 -12.71 -5.21 -16.43
N ASN A 142 -12.57 -4.26 -15.51
CA ASN A 142 -11.28 -3.90 -14.92
C ASN A 142 -11.29 -4.20 -13.42
N TYR A 143 -10.16 -4.66 -12.91
CA TYR A 143 -10.00 -5.13 -11.55
C TYR A 143 -8.97 -4.30 -10.80
N SER A 144 -9.27 -4.05 -9.53
CA SER A 144 -8.36 -3.43 -8.58
C SER A 144 -7.65 -4.50 -7.78
N VAL A 145 -6.33 -4.53 -7.90
CA VAL A 145 -5.48 -5.60 -7.41
C VAL A 145 -4.43 -5.02 -6.47
N ILE A 146 -4.40 -5.49 -5.22
CA ILE A 146 -3.28 -5.19 -4.31
C ILE A 146 -2.16 -6.18 -4.60
N ILE A 147 -0.97 -5.66 -4.89
CA ILE A 147 0.21 -6.44 -5.26
C ILE A 147 0.89 -7.03 -4.01
N ASP A 148 1.33 -8.29 -4.12
CA ASP A 148 2.10 -9.00 -3.10
C ASP A 148 3.40 -8.26 -2.76
N THR A 149 3.72 -8.13 -1.47
CA THR A 149 4.92 -7.43 -1.03
C THR A 149 6.22 -8.18 -1.33
N ARG A 150 6.14 -9.49 -1.58
CA ARG A 150 7.28 -10.31 -2.03
C ARG A 150 7.67 -9.98 -3.46
N ASP A 151 6.70 -9.62 -4.29
CA ASP A 151 6.93 -9.28 -5.68
C ASP A 151 7.29 -7.78 -5.83
N ARG A 152 6.79 -6.92 -4.91
CA ARG A 152 7.16 -5.51 -4.82
C ARG A 152 7.41 -5.07 -3.37
N LEU A 153 8.58 -4.50 -3.11
CA LEU A 153 8.95 -4.00 -1.76
C LEU A 153 7.95 -2.99 -1.16
N ILE A 154 7.26 -2.21 -2.00
CA ILE A 154 6.20 -1.30 -1.56
C ILE A 154 4.85 -1.91 -1.97
N PRO A 155 3.91 -2.11 -1.03
CA PRO A 155 2.53 -2.46 -1.34
C PRO A 155 1.94 -1.43 -2.30
N GLN A 156 1.45 -1.88 -3.44
CA GLN A 156 0.88 -1.01 -4.48
C GLN A 156 -0.48 -1.53 -4.90
N LEU A 157 -1.39 -0.60 -5.15
CA LEU A 157 -2.67 -0.88 -5.81
C LEU A 157 -2.49 -0.72 -7.31
N ALA A 158 -2.94 -1.71 -8.08
CA ALA A 158 -2.94 -1.67 -9.53
C ALA A 158 -4.36 -1.81 -10.07
N TYR A 159 -4.65 -1.12 -11.16
CA TYR A 159 -5.90 -1.26 -11.90
C TYR A 159 -5.61 -1.94 -13.24
N VAL A 160 -6.21 -3.11 -13.45
CA VAL A 160 -5.79 -4.06 -14.49
C VAL A 160 -7.00 -4.61 -15.24
N VAL A 161 -6.91 -4.64 -16.57
CA VAL A 161 -7.93 -5.22 -17.46
C VAL A 161 -7.99 -6.73 -17.32
N GLU A 162 -9.20 -7.32 -17.38
CA GLU A 162 -9.43 -8.77 -17.27
C GLU A 162 -8.49 -9.61 -18.15
N GLU A 163 -8.23 -9.16 -19.39
CA GLU A 163 -7.39 -9.85 -20.36
C GLU A 163 -5.95 -10.03 -19.86
N ASN A 164 -5.45 -9.12 -19.03
CA ASN A 164 -4.09 -9.13 -18.49
C ASN A 164 -3.96 -9.94 -17.19
N ILE A 165 -5.05 -10.58 -16.74
CA ILE A 165 -5.13 -11.31 -15.49
C ILE A 165 -5.30 -12.81 -15.75
N GLU A 166 -4.61 -13.61 -14.97
CA GLU A 166 -4.81 -15.06 -14.86
C GLU A 166 -4.91 -15.47 -13.39
N LEU A 167 -5.57 -16.60 -13.10
CA LEU A 167 -5.62 -17.12 -11.74
C LEU A 167 -4.22 -17.54 -11.31
N GLY A 168 -3.83 -17.05 -10.13
CA GLY A 168 -2.59 -17.42 -9.48
C GLY A 168 -2.84 -18.56 -8.50
N GLU A 169 -1.85 -19.44 -8.35
CA GLU A 169 -1.87 -20.46 -7.33
C GLU A 169 -1.11 -19.99 -6.08
N GLY A 170 -1.63 -20.36 -4.89
CA GLY A 170 -0.95 -20.19 -3.61
C GLY A 170 -1.44 -19.04 -2.75
N ARG A 171 -0.64 -18.68 -1.74
CA ARG A 171 -0.94 -17.64 -0.75
C ARG A 171 -0.24 -16.33 -1.10
N VAL A 172 -0.97 -15.22 -1.05
CA VAL A 172 -0.43 -13.86 -1.20
C VAL A 172 -0.04 -13.33 0.17
N TRP A 173 1.09 -12.61 0.24
CA TRP A 173 1.54 -11.97 1.48
C TRP A 173 1.35 -10.47 1.38
N PHE A 174 0.60 -9.94 2.34
CA PHE A 174 0.60 -8.52 2.62
C PHE A 174 1.30 -8.34 3.96
N LEU A 175 2.31 -7.47 4.00
CA LEU A 175 2.88 -7.02 5.27
C LEU A 175 1.81 -6.20 5.98
N LEU A 176 0.96 -6.87 6.76
CA LEU A 176 -0.01 -6.27 7.68
C LEU A 176 0.69 -5.59 8.89
N SER A 177 1.88 -5.03 8.71
CA SER A 177 2.48 -4.16 9.72
C SER A 177 1.75 -2.82 9.85
N CYS A 178 0.63 -2.61 9.13
CA CYS A 178 -0.27 -1.47 9.32
C CYS A 178 -1.45 -1.75 10.28
N THR A 179 -1.60 -2.97 10.80
CA THR A 179 -2.61 -3.27 11.85
C THR A 179 -2.20 -2.77 13.24
N PHE A 180 -0.97 -2.27 13.42
CA PHE A 180 -0.49 -1.73 14.69
C PHE A 180 -0.96 -0.31 15.02
N ILE A 181 -1.90 0.28 14.27
CA ILE A 181 -2.42 1.64 14.58
C ILE A 181 -3.94 1.66 14.82
N LEU A 182 -4.67 0.57 14.57
CA LEU A 182 -6.13 0.53 14.80
C LEU A 182 -6.56 -0.30 16.02
N ASP A 183 -5.70 -1.15 16.57
CA ASP A 183 -6.02 -1.88 17.81
C ASP A 183 -5.70 -1.08 19.09
N ASP A 184 -4.81 -0.08 19.01
CA ASP A 184 -4.40 0.71 20.19
C ASP A 184 -5.36 1.86 20.56
N ILE A 185 -6.34 2.20 19.71
CA ILE A 185 -7.34 3.24 20.02
C ILE A 185 -8.64 2.66 20.61
N ILE A 186 -8.94 1.37 20.37
CA ILE A 186 -10.17 0.75 20.89
C ILE A 186 -9.96 0.09 22.27
N LEU A 187 -8.72 -0.22 22.66
CA LEU A 187 -8.44 -0.81 23.98
C LEU A 187 -8.26 0.21 25.11
N LEU A 188 -8.18 1.51 24.82
CA LEU A 188 -8.00 2.58 25.81
C LEU A 188 -9.31 3.15 26.41
N GLN A 189 -10.47 2.53 26.16
CA GLN A 189 -11.74 2.83 26.86
C GLN A 189 -12.27 1.71 27.78
N SER A 190 -11.46 0.67 28.06
CA SER A 190 -11.83 -0.37 29.03
C SER A 190 -11.08 -0.30 30.37
N TRP A 191 -10.19 0.68 30.55
CA TRP A 191 -9.55 1.01 31.82
C TRP A 191 -9.34 2.52 31.94
N LEU A 192 -10.44 3.24 32.13
CA LEU A 192 -10.65 4.45 32.94
C LEU A 192 -12.17 4.64 33.08
#